data_AF-A0A849YRB1-F1
#
_entry.id   AF-A0A849YRB1-F1
#
_cell.length_a   1.000
_cell.length_b   1.000
_cell.length_c   1.000
_cell.angle_alpha   90.00
_cell.angle_beta   90.00
_cell.angle_gamma   90.00
#
_symmetry.space_group_name_H-M   'P 1'
#
loop_
_entity.id
_entity.type
_entity.pdbx_description
1 polymer ?
#
loop_
_entity_poly.entity_id
_entity_poly.type
_entity_poly.pdbx_seq_one_letter_code
_entity_poly.pdbx_strand_id
1 'polypeptide(L)'
;MKADPLRSTGPLGGALVLVLVGCTQILGVEEGQLDGGGAGGSGVGGATSVTSMSTGTMMTATTATGTTTTTTTTACDPPDCFDGDDCTDDVCQGGTCQHPILPMGTPCGNGLVCDAAGSCSGCTMASQCGTDTVCATYVCNGGSCSINYQPMGTQVGDPIPFDCKADACTGSSPDPVAVPFHDPPFDDNECALPGCTSAGDIFNFPDAISANCVDGAVSGICEANGECRACSLPAECDVSGYGPNCQSGSCHCNDDVDCIGNNRRGPHCMGALGNCACQDDAECIGNVRGEDCISTSACGCDAAIDCVNVPGKPVCGSTGVCVPVQI
;
A
#
# COMPACT_ATOMS: atom_id res chain seq x y z
N MET A 1 25.33 20.46 -21.62
CA MET A 1 25.42 19.28 -20.73
C MET A 1 24.00 18.72 -20.65
N LYS A 2 23.65 17.75 -21.51
CA LYS A 2 23.51 16.29 -21.20
C LYS A 2 22.47 16.05 -20.08
N ALA A 3 21.40 15.25 -20.20
CA ALA A 3 21.08 14.17 -21.14
C ALA A 3 19.57 13.83 -21.14
N ASP A 4 19.10 13.23 -22.24
CA ASP A 4 17.82 12.52 -22.41
C ASP A 4 17.70 11.23 -21.57
N PRO A 5 16.48 10.71 -21.30
CA PRO A 5 16.28 9.31 -20.96
C PRO A 5 15.77 8.48 -22.15
N LEU A 6 16.39 7.31 -22.26
CA LEU A 6 16.27 6.32 -23.34
C LEU A 6 14.96 5.53 -23.31
N ARG A 7 14.43 5.34 -24.52
CA ARG A 7 13.52 4.26 -24.95
C ARG A 7 14.29 2.93 -24.95
N SER A 8 13.75 1.90 -24.29
CA SER A 8 14.26 0.52 -24.39
C SER A 8 13.16 -0.45 -24.84
N THR A 9 13.43 -1.09 -25.96
CA THR A 9 12.73 -2.24 -26.56
C THR A 9 13.07 -3.54 -25.81
N GLY A 10 12.14 -4.52 -25.77
CA GLY A 10 12.32 -5.88 -25.17
C GLY A 10 13.29 -6.79 -25.96
N PRO A 11 13.13 -8.15 -26.03
CA PRO A 11 12.20 -9.09 -25.36
C PRO A 11 12.85 -10.42 -24.89
N LEU A 12 12.28 -11.16 -23.91
CA LEU A 12 12.49 -12.62 -23.69
C LEU A 12 11.29 -13.11 -22.84
N GLY A 13 10.43 -14.08 -23.20
CA GLY A 13 10.74 -15.41 -23.72
C GLY A 13 10.58 -16.47 -22.61
N GLY A 14 9.44 -16.52 -21.91
CA GLY A 14 9.16 -17.46 -20.82
C GLY A 14 8.31 -18.64 -21.28
N ALA A 15 8.92 -19.82 -21.38
CA ALA A 15 8.28 -21.06 -21.76
C ALA A 15 7.34 -21.58 -20.65
N LEU A 16 6.07 -21.78 -20.99
CA LEU A 16 5.08 -22.47 -20.17
C LEU A 16 5.29 -23.99 -20.31
N VAL A 17 5.85 -24.62 -19.28
CA VAL A 17 5.97 -26.07 -19.18
C VAL A 17 4.63 -26.64 -18.67
N LEU A 18 3.86 -27.22 -19.58
CA LEU A 18 2.64 -27.96 -19.30
C LEU A 18 3.02 -29.39 -18.87
N VAL A 19 2.96 -29.68 -17.57
CA VAL A 19 3.12 -31.04 -17.04
C VAL A 19 1.79 -31.77 -17.20
N LEU A 20 1.72 -32.65 -18.21
CA LEU A 20 0.66 -33.64 -18.38
C LEU A 20 0.82 -34.74 -17.33
N VAL A 21 -0.02 -34.74 -16.30
CA VAL A 21 -0.26 -35.92 -15.44
C VAL A 21 -1.45 -36.67 -16.02
N GLY A 22 -1.16 -37.77 -16.72
CA GLY A 22 -2.13 -38.69 -17.26
C GLY A 22 -2.32 -39.93 -16.39
N CYS A 23 -3.58 -40.39 -16.35
CA CYS A 23 -4.08 -41.74 -16.02
C CYS A 23 -3.94 -42.19 -14.54
N THR A 24 -4.92 -42.85 -13.91
CA THR A 24 -5.97 -43.73 -14.44
C THR A 24 -7.06 -43.93 -13.39
N GLN A 25 -8.32 -44.00 -13.85
CA GLN A 25 -9.49 -44.44 -13.09
C GLN A 25 -9.53 -45.99 -13.11
N ILE A 26 -9.77 -46.66 -11.99
CA ILE A 26 -10.33 -48.03 -11.97
C ILE A 26 -11.41 -48.12 -10.88
N LEU A 27 -12.62 -48.45 -11.35
CA LEU A 27 -13.82 -48.84 -10.62
C LEU A 27 -13.76 -50.32 -10.23
N GLY A 28 -14.57 -50.70 -9.24
CA GLY A 28 -15.11 -52.07 -9.09
C GLY A 28 -14.48 -52.86 -7.92
N VAL A 29 -15.11 -53.04 -6.76
CA VAL A 29 -16.34 -53.78 -6.41
C VAL A 29 -16.09 -55.26 -6.13
N GLU A 30 -16.59 -55.65 -4.94
CA GLU A 30 -17.11 -56.95 -4.48
C GLU A 30 -16.27 -57.98 -3.70
N GLU A 31 -17.05 -58.62 -2.84
CA GLU A 31 -16.76 -59.37 -1.63
C GLU A 31 -16.37 -60.84 -1.91
N GLY A 32 -15.80 -61.51 -0.91
CA GLY A 32 -15.55 -62.95 -0.99
C GLY A 32 -14.93 -63.54 0.26
N GLN A 33 -15.77 -63.82 1.26
CA GLN A 33 -15.48 -64.70 2.39
C GLN A 33 -15.30 -66.14 1.91
N LEU A 34 -14.23 -66.84 2.34
CA LEU A 34 -14.15 -68.30 2.29
C LEU A 34 -13.40 -68.86 3.52
N ASP A 35 -14.12 -69.75 4.22
CA ASP A 35 -13.69 -70.64 5.29
C ASP A 35 -12.61 -71.66 4.89
N GLY A 36 -11.85 -72.15 5.89
CA GLY A 36 -11.61 -73.60 6.01
C GLY A 36 -10.19 -74.10 6.29
N GLY A 37 -10.05 -74.83 7.42
CA GLY A 37 -9.33 -76.11 7.49
C GLY A 37 -7.84 -76.11 7.86
N GLY A 38 -7.51 -76.61 9.07
CA GLY A 38 -6.13 -76.71 9.58
C GLY A 38 -5.42 -78.07 9.40
N ALA A 39 -4.23 -78.21 10.00
CA ALA A 39 -3.69 -79.46 10.54
C ALA A 39 -2.35 -79.24 11.31
N GLY A 40 -2.32 -79.71 12.56
CA GLY A 40 -1.27 -80.53 13.19
C GLY A 40 0.22 -80.20 13.07
N GLY A 41 0.85 -79.91 14.22
CA GLY A 41 2.30 -79.99 14.39
C GLY A 41 2.71 -79.89 15.86
N SER A 42 2.71 -81.03 16.56
CA SER A 42 3.25 -81.17 17.92
C SER A 42 4.78 -81.09 17.88
N GLY A 43 5.35 -80.11 18.58
CA GLY A 43 6.79 -79.94 18.77
C GLY A 43 7.08 -79.48 20.19
N VAL A 44 7.29 -80.44 21.08
CA VAL A 44 7.84 -80.21 22.43
C VAL A 44 9.31 -79.82 22.29
N GLY A 45 9.65 -78.58 22.64
CA GLY A 45 11.02 -78.08 22.69
C GLY A 45 11.06 -76.87 23.61
N GLY A 46 11.59 -77.07 24.82
CA GLY A 46 11.43 -76.18 25.97
C GLY A 46 11.67 -74.71 25.68
N ALA A 47 10.59 -73.92 25.75
CA ALA A 47 10.68 -72.50 25.97
C ALA A 47 11.22 -72.29 27.39
N THR A 48 12.49 -71.89 27.49
CA THR A 48 13.02 -71.34 28.73
C THR A 48 12.32 -70.00 28.91
N SER A 49 11.29 -69.98 29.75
CA SER A 49 10.59 -68.76 30.15
C SER A 49 11.56 -67.89 30.94
N VAL A 50 12.08 -66.83 30.31
CA VAL A 50 12.82 -65.79 31.01
C VAL A 50 11.79 -64.80 31.56
N THR A 51 11.22 -65.14 32.71
CA THR A 51 10.45 -64.18 33.52
C THR A 51 11.41 -63.29 34.29
N SER A 52 11.14 -61.99 34.24
CA SER A 52 11.75 -60.89 35.03
C SER A 52 13.23 -60.57 34.74
N MET A 53 13.43 -59.42 34.08
CA MET A 53 14.69 -58.68 34.12
C MET A 53 14.70 -57.84 35.39
N SER A 54 15.60 -58.16 36.30
CA SER A 54 16.08 -57.21 37.30
C SER A 54 17.59 -57.13 37.18
N THR A 55 18.07 -55.89 37.17
CA THR A 55 19.47 -55.51 37.08
C THR A 55 20.28 -56.22 38.17
N GLY A 56 21.31 -56.98 37.78
CA GLY A 56 22.34 -57.48 38.69
C GLY A 56 22.51 -59.01 38.82
N THR A 57 21.76 -59.85 38.12
CA THR A 57 21.96 -61.31 38.20
C THR A 57 22.86 -61.82 37.08
N MET A 58 23.99 -62.46 37.43
CA MET A 58 24.83 -63.19 36.46
C MET A 58 24.04 -64.37 35.89
N MET A 59 23.62 -64.29 34.63
CA MET A 59 23.01 -65.43 33.96
C MET A 59 24.09 -66.43 33.58
N THR A 60 24.09 -67.59 34.23
CA THR A 60 24.91 -68.73 33.81
C THR A 60 24.04 -69.62 32.94
N ALA A 61 24.10 -69.45 31.62
CA ALA A 61 23.43 -70.33 30.69
C ALA A 61 24.34 -71.54 30.38
N THR A 62 24.10 -72.66 31.04
CA THR A 62 24.78 -73.92 30.78
C THR A 62 24.10 -74.61 29.60
N THR A 63 24.77 -74.67 28.44
CA THR A 63 24.35 -75.54 27.35
C THR A 63 24.68 -77.00 27.68
N ALA A 64 23.91 -77.95 27.13
CA ALA A 64 24.00 -79.39 27.43
C ALA A 64 25.37 -80.04 27.13
N THR A 65 26.32 -79.30 26.56
CA THR A 65 27.70 -79.72 26.26
C THR A 65 28.74 -79.18 27.26
N GLY A 66 28.33 -78.56 28.36
CA GLY A 66 29.23 -78.16 29.46
C GLY A 66 30.16 -77.00 29.13
N THR A 67 29.91 -76.27 28.04
CA THR A 67 30.62 -75.03 27.73
C THR A 67 29.92 -73.88 28.46
N THR A 68 30.57 -73.37 29.51
CA THR A 68 30.14 -72.15 30.21
C THR A 68 30.48 -70.95 29.33
N THR A 69 29.54 -70.51 28.51
CA THR A 69 29.63 -69.18 27.91
C THR A 69 29.19 -68.19 28.97
N THR A 70 30.14 -67.57 29.66
CA THR A 70 29.87 -66.36 30.43
C THR A 70 29.56 -65.25 29.43
N THR A 71 28.30 -65.15 29.02
CA THR A 71 27.84 -63.96 28.34
C THR A 71 27.89 -62.86 29.39
N THR A 72 28.98 -62.11 29.40
CA THR A 72 29.02 -60.82 30.06
C THR A 72 27.97 -60.02 29.32
N THR A 73 26.76 -59.95 29.88
CA THR A 73 25.78 -58.95 29.43
C THR A 73 26.44 -57.64 29.78
N THR A 74 27.14 -57.07 28.79
CA THR A 74 27.57 -55.69 28.82
C THR A 74 26.34 -54.91 29.24
N ALA A 75 26.40 -54.34 30.42
CA ALA A 75 25.29 -53.59 30.96
C ALA A 75 24.99 -52.44 29.97
N CYS A 76 23.71 -52.20 29.67
CA CYS A 76 23.22 -51.26 28.66
C CYS A 76 23.67 -51.56 27.20
N ASP A 77 22.74 -52.03 26.37
CA ASP A 77 22.83 -51.96 24.89
C ASP A 77 21.91 -50.82 24.39
N PRO A 78 22.22 -50.07 23.31
CA PRO A 78 21.44 -48.88 22.91
C PRO A 78 19.92 -49.08 22.79
N PRO A 79 19.39 -50.21 22.27
CA PRO A 79 17.94 -50.43 22.22
C PRO A 79 17.28 -50.52 23.60
N ASP A 80 18.02 -50.97 24.61
CA ASP A 80 17.54 -51.12 25.98
C ASP A 80 17.59 -49.80 26.75
N CYS A 81 18.19 -48.75 26.17
CA CYS A 81 18.41 -47.47 26.82
C CYS A 81 17.37 -46.41 26.51
N PHE A 82 16.53 -46.64 25.50
CA PHE A 82 15.49 -45.71 25.04
C PHE A 82 14.47 -45.39 26.15
N ASP A 83 14.46 -44.15 26.64
CA ASP A 83 13.49 -43.68 27.65
C ASP A 83 12.18 -43.15 27.05
N GLY A 84 12.17 -42.88 25.74
CA GLY A 84 11.02 -42.35 25.01
C GLY A 84 10.80 -40.85 25.17
N ASP A 85 11.78 -40.10 25.68
CA ASP A 85 11.79 -38.64 25.70
C ASP A 85 12.63 -38.09 24.55
N ASP A 86 11.98 -37.46 23.57
CA ASP A 86 12.64 -36.86 22.41
C ASP A 86 13.64 -35.74 22.78
N CYS A 87 13.64 -35.28 24.04
CA CYS A 87 14.49 -34.22 24.56
C CYS A 87 15.66 -34.70 25.42
N THR A 88 15.87 -36.01 25.52
CA THR A 88 17.08 -36.62 26.07
C THR A 88 17.80 -37.41 24.97
N ASP A 89 19.12 -37.57 25.10
CA ASP A 89 19.90 -38.48 24.27
C ASP A 89 20.02 -39.82 24.99
N ASP A 90 20.01 -40.95 24.27
CA ASP A 90 20.09 -42.29 24.87
C ASP A 90 21.50 -42.86 24.71
N VAL A 91 22.35 -42.73 25.73
CA VAL A 91 23.74 -43.17 25.65
C VAL A 91 24.10 -44.22 26.70
N CYS A 92 24.64 -45.34 26.23
CA CYS A 92 25.23 -46.37 27.08
C CYS A 92 26.72 -46.04 27.34
N GLN A 93 27.05 -45.65 28.56
CA GLN A 93 28.44 -45.38 28.97
C GLN A 93 28.84 -46.21 30.19
N GLY A 94 29.93 -46.97 30.07
CA GLY A 94 30.50 -47.73 31.20
C GLY A 94 29.59 -48.81 31.76
N GLY A 95 28.64 -49.31 30.96
CA GLY A 95 27.68 -50.30 31.42
C GLY A 95 26.34 -49.70 31.91
N THR A 96 26.13 -48.39 31.84
CA THR A 96 24.96 -47.73 32.45
C THR A 96 24.29 -46.79 31.47
N CYS A 97 22.96 -46.79 31.46
CA CYS A 97 22.16 -45.82 30.73
C CYS A 97 22.36 -44.42 31.27
N GLN A 98 22.52 -43.48 30.35
CA GLN A 98 22.49 -42.05 30.65
C GLN A 98 21.57 -41.36 29.65
N HIS A 99 20.80 -40.41 30.16
CA HIS A 99 19.80 -39.62 29.43
C HIS A 99 20.14 -38.13 29.49
N PRO A 100 21.31 -37.69 28.96
CA PRO A 100 21.65 -36.27 29.00
C PRO A 100 20.65 -35.44 28.20
N ILE A 101 20.23 -34.32 28.77
CA ILE A 101 19.29 -33.38 28.15
C ILE A 101 19.88 -32.85 26.84
N LEU A 102 19.09 -32.91 25.77
CA LEU A 102 19.43 -32.31 24.49
C LEU A 102 19.40 -30.77 24.58
N PRO A 103 20.14 -30.06 23.70
CA PRO A 103 20.15 -28.60 23.71
C PRO A 103 18.74 -28.01 23.58
N MET A 104 18.49 -26.90 24.28
CA MET A 104 17.24 -26.14 24.10
C MET A 104 17.00 -25.78 22.63
N GLY A 105 15.74 -25.84 22.21
CA GLY A 105 15.35 -25.57 20.84
C GLY A 105 15.49 -26.77 19.89
N THR A 106 16.00 -27.91 20.37
CA THR A 106 16.00 -29.16 19.59
C THR A 106 14.56 -29.54 19.24
N PRO A 107 14.23 -29.80 17.96
CA PRO A 107 12.88 -30.20 17.58
C PRO A 107 12.48 -31.52 18.24
N CYS A 108 11.26 -31.62 18.74
CA CYS A 108 10.75 -32.81 19.40
C CYS A 108 9.24 -32.99 19.16
N GLY A 109 8.75 -34.23 19.21
CA GLY A 109 7.34 -34.56 18.98
C GLY A 109 6.72 -33.91 17.72
N ASN A 110 5.47 -33.46 17.83
CA ASN A 110 4.70 -32.85 16.75
C ASN A 110 4.92 -31.33 16.66
N GLY A 111 6.15 -30.91 16.35
CA GLY A 111 6.48 -29.49 16.13
C GLY A 111 6.70 -28.70 17.43
N LEU A 112 7.08 -29.39 18.50
CA LEU A 112 7.53 -28.79 19.75
C LEU A 112 9.06 -28.64 19.75
N VAL A 113 9.59 -28.03 20.81
CA VAL A 113 11.02 -27.84 21.01
C VAL A 113 11.40 -28.19 22.45
N CYS A 114 12.60 -28.74 22.63
CA CYS A 114 13.12 -29.06 23.94
C CYS A 114 13.38 -27.80 24.77
N ASP A 115 12.89 -27.80 26.01
CA ASP A 115 13.17 -26.77 26.99
C ASP A 115 14.47 -27.06 27.79
N ALA A 116 14.79 -26.19 28.73
CA ALA A 116 15.99 -26.31 29.56
C ALA A 116 15.97 -27.53 30.50
N ALA A 117 14.78 -28.09 30.77
CA ALA A 117 14.58 -29.23 31.63
C ALA A 117 14.63 -30.56 30.86
N GLY A 118 14.75 -30.51 29.53
CA GLY A 118 14.71 -31.68 28.68
C GLY A 118 13.29 -32.20 28.46
N SER A 119 12.29 -31.31 28.43
CA SER A 119 10.92 -31.67 28.08
C SER A 119 10.46 -30.95 26.81
N CYS A 120 9.58 -31.59 26.05
CA CYS A 120 8.95 -30.95 24.90
C CYS A 120 8.03 -29.81 25.31
N SER A 121 8.29 -28.63 24.75
CA SER A 121 7.58 -27.39 25.02
C SER A 121 7.18 -26.70 23.72
N GLY A 122 6.10 -25.90 23.74
CA GLY A 122 5.64 -25.18 22.55
C GLY A 122 6.62 -24.09 22.10
N CYS A 123 7.39 -23.55 23.04
CA CYS A 123 8.44 -22.58 22.76
C CYS A 123 9.42 -22.47 23.94
N THR A 124 10.57 -21.89 23.66
CA THR A 124 11.60 -21.52 24.63
C THR A 124 12.04 -20.06 24.48
N MET A 125 11.77 -19.45 23.33
CA MET A 125 12.04 -18.06 23.02
C MET A 125 10.96 -17.48 22.11
N ALA A 126 10.76 -16.16 22.16
CA ALA A 126 9.75 -15.44 21.41
C ALA A 126 9.78 -15.70 19.90
N SER A 127 10.97 -15.80 19.29
CA SER A 127 11.12 -16.00 17.85
C SER A 127 10.64 -17.36 17.35
N GLN A 128 10.37 -18.31 18.25
CA GLN A 128 9.76 -19.60 17.90
C GLN A 128 8.23 -19.51 17.76
N CYS A 129 7.63 -18.41 18.23
CA CYS A 129 6.19 -18.18 18.20
C CYS A 129 5.73 -17.35 16.99
N GLY A 130 6.63 -16.59 16.39
CA GLY A 130 6.34 -15.70 15.28
C GLY A 130 7.41 -14.61 15.13
N THR A 131 7.17 -13.66 14.23
CA THR A 131 8.01 -12.49 14.02
C THR A 131 7.22 -11.26 14.43
N ASP A 132 7.82 -10.40 15.25
CA ASP A 132 7.19 -9.15 15.67
C ASP A 132 6.83 -8.27 14.47
N THR A 133 5.69 -7.61 14.57
CA THR A 133 5.21 -6.62 13.62
C THR A 133 5.03 -5.28 14.32
N VAL A 134 4.70 -4.24 13.56
CA VAL A 134 4.35 -2.94 14.16
C VAL A 134 3.10 -3.02 15.07
N CYS A 135 2.21 -4.00 14.85
CA CYS A 135 0.96 -4.17 15.61
C CYS A 135 0.96 -5.36 16.58
N ALA A 136 2.00 -6.19 16.62
CA ALA A 136 2.06 -7.33 17.51
C ALA A 136 3.49 -7.68 17.94
N THR A 137 3.62 -8.13 19.18
CA THR A 137 4.84 -8.74 19.72
C THR A 137 4.56 -10.17 20.13
N TYR A 138 5.40 -11.11 19.72
CA TYR A 138 5.27 -12.53 20.04
C TYR A 138 6.06 -12.83 21.30
N VAL A 139 5.45 -13.57 22.22
CA VAL A 139 6.06 -13.89 23.52
C VAL A 139 5.97 -15.39 23.76
N CYS A 140 7.06 -15.96 24.24
CA CYS A 140 7.05 -17.30 24.82
C CYS A 140 6.92 -17.17 26.33
N ASN A 141 5.80 -17.62 26.91
CA ASN A 141 5.58 -17.59 28.34
C ASN A 141 5.27 -19.00 28.85
N GLY A 142 6.16 -19.55 29.68
CA GLY A 142 5.98 -20.87 30.28
C GLY A 142 5.78 -21.99 29.25
N GLY A 143 6.47 -21.92 28.11
CA GLY A 143 6.35 -22.92 27.05
C GLY A 143 5.17 -22.76 26.10
N SER A 144 4.37 -21.70 26.28
CA SER A 144 3.23 -21.38 25.41
C SER A 144 3.45 -20.07 24.67
N CYS A 145 3.13 -20.07 23.38
CA CYS A 145 3.14 -18.87 22.56
C CYS A 145 1.94 -17.98 22.85
N SER A 146 2.19 -16.71 23.08
CA SER A 146 1.16 -15.67 23.19
C SER A 146 1.52 -14.47 22.32
N ILE A 147 0.51 -13.71 21.93
CA ILE A 147 0.65 -12.49 21.14
C ILE A 147 0.19 -11.31 21.98
N ASN A 148 1.01 -10.28 22.06
CA ASN A 148 0.64 -9.02 22.67
C ASN A 148 0.42 -7.97 21.58
N TYR A 149 -0.85 -7.66 21.32
CA TYR A 149 -1.27 -6.70 20.31
C TYR A 149 -1.08 -5.26 20.80
N GLN A 150 -0.69 -4.38 19.89
CA GLN A 150 -0.77 -2.94 20.12
C GLN A 150 -2.23 -2.52 20.31
N PRO A 151 -2.51 -1.47 21.11
CA PRO A 151 -3.87 -0.96 21.29
C PRO A 151 -4.56 -0.64 19.96
N MET A 152 -5.87 -0.87 19.89
CA MET A 152 -6.68 -0.48 18.73
C MET A 152 -6.54 1.02 18.46
N GLY A 153 -6.33 1.38 17.19
CA GLY A 153 -6.14 2.77 16.76
C GLY A 153 -4.71 3.28 16.91
N THR A 154 -3.76 2.46 17.32
CA THR A 154 -2.33 2.84 17.27
C THR A 154 -1.94 3.08 15.82
N GLN A 155 -1.58 4.33 15.50
CA GLN A 155 -1.24 4.72 14.13
C GLN A 155 0.14 4.22 13.73
N VAL A 156 0.23 3.61 12.56
CA VAL A 156 1.43 2.99 12.00
C VAL A 156 2.11 3.93 11.00
N GLY A 157 1.31 4.61 10.18
CA GLY A 157 1.77 5.57 9.19
C GLY A 157 0.70 5.85 8.16
N ASP A 158 0.99 6.78 7.26
CA ASP A 158 0.19 7.08 6.08
C ASP A 158 1.02 6.71 4.84
N PRO A 159 0.82 5.50 4.28
CA PRO A 159 1.55 5.06 3.10
C PRO A 159 1.04 5.68 1.79
N ILE A 160 -0.18 6.23 1.77
CA ILE A 160 -0.82 6.78 0.58
C ILE A 160 -1.35 8.18 0.91
N PRO A 161 -0.48 9.21 0.83
CA PRO A 161 -0.89 10.57 1.12
C PRO A 161 -2.09 11.00 0.28
N PHE A 162 -3.00 11.76 0.90
CA PHE A 162 -4.20 12.35 0.30
C PHE A 162 -5.32 11.37 -0.06
N ASP A 163 -5.37 10.18 0.53
CA ASP A 163 -6.45 9.21 0.32
C ASP A 163 -7.48 9.13 1.47
N CYS A 164 -7.35 10.02 2.47
CA CYS A 164 -8.18 10.08 3.67
C CYS A 164 -8.06 8.85 4.58
N LYS A 165 -6.97 8.09 4.47
CA LYS A 165 -6.73 6.88 5.26
C LYS A 165 -5.30 6.85 5.78
N ALA A 166 -5.15 6.17 6.92
CA ALA A 166 -3.85 5.81 7.44
C ALA A 166 -3.91 4.39 7.99
N ASP A 167 -2.77 3.72 8.04
CA ASP A 167 -2.67 2.40 8.64
C ASP A 167 -2.68 2.52 10.16
N ALA A 168 -3.53 1.70 10.80
CA ALA A 168 -3.60 1.59 12.25
C ALA A 168 -3.80 0.15 12.71
N CYS A 169 -3.38 -0.13 13.95
CA CYS A 169 -3.55 -1.44 14.55
C CYS A 169 -5.00 -1.69 14.99
N THR A 170 -5.46 -2.94 14.86
CA THR A 170 -6.84 -3.35 15.21
C THR A 170 -7.01 -3.74 16.68
N GLY A 171 -5.91 -3.97 17.42
CA GLY A 171 -5.95 -4.53 18.78
C GLY A 171 -6.16 -6.04 18.84
N SER A 172 -6.29 -6.71 17.70
CA SER A 172 -6.59 -8.16 17.63
C SER A 172 -5.90 -8.88 16.48
N SER A 173 -5.10 -8.17 15.68
CA SER A 173 -4.36 -8.68 14.52
C SER A 173 -2.92 -8.16 14.51
N PRO A 174 -1.95 -8.96 14.05
CA PRO A 174 -0.58 -8.49 13.82
C PRO A 174 -0.46 -7.57 12.61
N ASP A 175 -1.45 -7.59 11.71
CA ASP A 175 -1.46 -6.76 10.51
C ASP A 175 -2.25 -5.45 10.77
N PRO A 176 -1.71 -4.29 10.37
CA PRO A 176 -2.46 -3.04 10.38
C PRO A 176 -3.57 -3.06 9.32
N VAL A 177 -4.53 -2.17 9.49
CA VAL A 177 -5.60 -1.92 8.51
C VAL A 177 -5.70 -0.44 8.23
N ALA A 178 -6.10 -0.09 7.00
CA ALA A 178 -6.45 1.26 6.65
C ALA A 178 -7.69 1.71 7.45
N VAL A 179 -7.56 2.80 8.19
CA VAL A 179 -8.63 3.44 8.95
C VAL A 179 -8.81 4.88 8.48
N PRO A 180 -10.00 5.48 8.69
CA PRO A 180 -10.21 6.89 8.39
C PRO A 180 -9.17 7.77 9.07
N PHE A 181 -8.55 8.65 8.28
CA PHE A 181 -7.54 9.62 8.73
C PHE A 181 -7.80 10.98 8.09
N HIS A 182 -7.15 12.02 8.62
CA HIS A 182 -7.40 13.40 8.20
C HIS A 182 -6.35 13.88 7.20
N ASP A 183 -6.54 13.60 5.91
CA ASP A 183 -5.65 14.14 4.87
C ASP A 183 -6.36 15.15 3.96
N PRO A 184 -6.08 16.43 4.20
CA PRO A 184 -5.98 17.40 3.10
C PRO A 184 -4.85 18.42 3.33
N PRO A 185 -4.52 19.31 2.36
CA PRO A 185 -4.97 19.34 0.98
C PRO A 185 -3.81 19.28 -0.04
N PHE A 186 -4.03 18.69 -1.21
CA PHE A 186 -3.41 19.23 -2.42
C PHE A 186 -4.53 19.67 -3.35
N ASP A 187 -4.59 20.97 -3.62
CA ASP A 187 -5.69 21.60 -4.34
C ASP A 187 -5.16 22.34 -5.57
N ASP A 188 -5.55 21.86 -6.74
CA ASP A 188 -5.42 22.53 -8.04
C ASP A 188 -6.73 23.21 -8.50
N ASN A 189 -7.78 23.15 -7.67
CA ASN A 189 -9.08 23.78 -7.89
C ASN A 189 -9.48 24.65 -6.68
N GLU A 190 -9.17 25.94 -6.77
CA GLU A 190 -9.47 26.97 -5.75
C GLU A 190 -10.97 27.10 -5.37
N CYS A 191 -11.87 26.34 -6.00
CA CYS A 191 -13.29 26.27 -5.67
C CYS A 191 -13.75 24.95 -5.03
N ALA A 192 -12.85 24.00 -4.82
CA ALA A 192 -13.15 22.73 -4.18
C ALA A 192 -12.07 22.40 -3.14
N LEU A 193 -12.40 22.53 -1.86
CA LEU A 193 -11.51 22.08 -0.80
C LEU A 193 -11.64 20.56 -0.65
N PRO A 194 -10.59 19.77 -0.91
CA PRO A 194 -10.63 18.34 -0.63
C PRO A 194 -10.74 18.16 0.89
N GLY A 195 -11.63 17.28 1.31
CA GLY A 195 -11.71 16.86 2.70
C GLY A 195 -12.15 15.41 2.81
N CYS A 196 -12.13 14.91 4.04
CA CYS A 196 -12.42 13.51 4.31
C CYS A 196 -13.80 13.34 4.94
N THR A 197 -14.55 12.36 4.47
CA THR A 197 -15.74 11.90 5.18
C THR A 197 -15.33 11.14 6.45
N SER A 198 -16.26 10.93 7.38
CA SER A 198 -16.03 10.08 8.55
C SER A 198 -15.74 8.60 8.21
N ALA A 199 -16.03 8.18 6.98
CA ALA A 199 -15.69 6.86 6.46
C ALA A 199 -14.27 6.78 5.86
N GLY A 200 -13.55 7.90 5.79
CA GLY A 200 -12.23 7.97 5.15
C GLY A 200 -12.31 8.00 3.62
N ASP A 201 -13.43 8.42 3.06
CA ASP A 201 -13.55 8.67 1.61
C ASP A 201 -13.26 10.15 1.31
N ILE A 202 -12.59 10.43 0.19
CA ILE A 202 -12.37 11.80 -0.31
C ILE A 202 -13.72 12.41 -0.70
N PHE A 203 -13.95 13.63 -0.25
CA PHE A 203 -15.10 14.45 -0.59
C PHE A 203 -14.65 15.87 -0.91
N ASN A 204 -15.02 16.38 -2.08
CA ASN A 204 -14.77 17.76 -2.46
C ASN A 204 -15.86 18.64 -1.87
N PHE A 205 -15.52 19.44 -0.86
CA PHE A 205 -16.40 20.48 -0.36
C PHE A 205 -16.32 21.68 -1.30
N PRO A 206 -17.46 22.28 -1.72
CA PRO A 206 -17.41 23.56 -2.40
C PRO A 206 -16.72 24.57 -1.48
N ASP A 207 -15.72 25.30 -1.98
CA ASP A 207 -15.21 26.45 -1.24
C ASP A 207 -16.31 27.53 -1.12
N ALA A 208 -16.08 28.55 -0.30
CA ALA A 208 -17.05 29.62 -0.08
C ALA A 208 -17.55 30.18 -1.41
N ILE A 209 -18.87 30.09 -1.64
CA ILE A 209 -19.51 30.67 -2.81
C ILE A 209 -19.12 32.16 -2.88
N SER A 210 -18.74 32.61 -4.08
CA SER A 210 -18.22 33.96 -4.34
C SER A 210 -16.81 34.26 -3.80
N ALA A 211 -16.05 33.25 -3.36
CA ALA A 211 -14.60 33.39 -3.22
C ALA A 211 -13.96 33.60 -4.60
N ASN A 212 -12.91 34.43 -4.66
CA ASN A 212 -12.14 34.63 -5.89
C ASN A 212 -11.34 33.36 -6.21
N CYS A 213 -11.29 33.00 -7.49
CA CYS A 213 -10.54 31.84 -7.99
C CYS A 213 -9.78 32.15 -9.29
N VAL A 214 -8.75 31.35 -9.56
CA VAL A 214 -7.88 31.34 -10.73
C VAL A 214 -7.63 29.88 -11.12
N ASP A 215 -8.39 29.39 -12.10
CA ASP A 215 -8.18 28.06 -12.68
C ASP A 215 -7.60 28.22 -14.10
N GLY A 216 -6.26 28.11 -14.19
CA GLY A 216 -5.51 28.29 -15.43
C GLY A 216 -5.63 29.71 -16.00
N ALA A 217 -6.45 29.88 -17.05
CA ALA A 217 -6.68 31.16 -17.73
C ALA A 217 -7.94 31.90 -17.24
N VAL A 218 -8.76 31.26 -16.42
CA VAL A 218 -10.00 31.83 -15.90
C VAL A 218 -9.70 32.47 -14.56
N SER A 219 -9.90 33.78 -14.45
CA SER A 219 -10.00 34.48 -13.16
C SER A 219 -11.48 34.78 -12.91
N GLY A 220 -12.01 34.36 -11.76
CA GLY A 220 -13.44 34.36 -11.51
C GLY A 220 -13.82 34.18 -10.05
N ILE A 221 -15.02 33.63 -9.85
CA ILE A 221 -15.60 33.32 -8.55
C ILE A 221 -16.04 31.86 -8.47
N CYS A 222 -16.03 31.31 -7.25
CA CYS A 222 -16.49 29.96 -6.98
C CYS A 222 -18.00 29.86 -6.92
N GLU A 223 -18.56 28.91 -7.67
CA GLU A 223 -19.97 28.56 -7.61
C GLU A 223 -20.26 27.42 -6.63
N ALA A 224 -21.55 27.22 -6.32
CA ALA A 224 -22.00 26.20 -5.37
C ALA A 224 -21.67 24.75 -5.79
N ASN A 225 -21.33 24.52 -7.05
CA ASN A 225 -20.90 23.23 -7.59
C ASN A 225 -19.37 23.04 -7.57
N GLY A 226 -18.61 24.01 -7.06
CA GLY A 226 -17.14 23.95 -6.96
C GLY A 226 -16.40 24.23 -8.26
N GLU A 227 -17.05 24.89 -9.24
CA GLU A 227 -16.41 25.37 -10.46
C GLU A 227 -15.97 26.83 -10.33
N CYS A 228 -14.80 27.16 -10.89
CA CYS A 228 -14.34 28.54 -11.05
C CYS A 228 -14.92 29.15 -12.34
N ARG A 229 -15.77 30.18 -12.22
CA ARG A 229 -16.42 30.85 -13.36
C ARG A 229 -16.15 32.34 -13.33
N ALA A 230 -15.98 32.97 -14.50
CA ALA A 230 -15.73 34.41 -14.57
C ALA A 230 -16.92 35.24 -14.04
N CYS A 231 -18.13 34.67 -14.04
CA CYS A 231 -19.33 35.28 -13.50
C CYS A 231 -20.42 34.23 -13.25
N SER A 232 -21.36 34.56 -12.37
CA SER A 232 -22.68 33.96 -12.19
C SER A 232 -23.80 35.00 -12.36
N LEU A 233 -23.47 36.29 -12.18
CA LEU A 233 -24.38 37.43 -12.35
C LEU A 233 -23.79 38.50 -13.27
N PRO A 234 -24.63 39.26 -14.00
CA PRO A 234 -24.17 40.37 -14.85
C PRO A 234 -23.27 41.40 -14.14
N ALA A 235 -23.51 41.64 -12.85
CA ALA A 235 -22.76 42.61 -12.04
C ALA A 235 -21.28 42.23 -11.84
N GLU A 236 -20.90 40.97 -12.06
CA GLU A 236 -19.54 40.47 -11.85
C GLU A 236 -18.64 40.66 -13.08
N CYS A 237 -19.24 40.97 -14.24
CA CYS A 237 -18.54 41.13 -15.51
C CYS A 237 -17.89 42.51 -15.75
N ASP A 238 -17.76 43.31 -14.68
CA ASP A 238 -17.32 44.69 -14.83
C ASP A 238 -15.79 44.85 -15.02
N VAL A 239 -15.00 43.78 -14.86
CA VAL A 239 -13.56 43.92 -14.53
C VAL A 239 -12.53 43.75 -15.67
N SER A 240 -12.84 43.21 -16.86
CA SER A 240 -11.75 42.79 -17.78
C SER A 240 -12.01 42.83 -19.31
N GLY A 241 -12.72 43.82 -19.86
CA GLY A 241 -12.85 43.93 -21.34
C GLY A 241 -13.84 42.96 -21.97
N TYR A 242 -14.59 42.22 -21.17
CA TYR A 242 -15.75 41.43 -21.58
C TYR A 242 -17.04 42.28 -21.55
N GLY A 243 -18.18 41.83 -22.07
CA GLY A 243 -19.42 42.63 -21.93
C GLY A 243 -20.11 42.48 -20.55
N PRO A 244 -21.19 43.22 -20.28
CA PRO A 244 -21.86 43.27 -18.98
C PRO A 244 -22.76 42.05 -18.71
N ASN A 245 -22.90 41.12 -19.65
CA ASN A 245 -23.83 40.01 -19.53
C ASN A 245 -23.08 38.74 -19.11
N CYS A 246 -23.56 38.07 -18.07
CA CYS A 246 -23.06 36.75 -17.74
C CYS A 246 -23.84 35.67 -18.50
N GLN A 247 -23.16 34.88 -19.31
CA GLN A 247 -23.75 33.77 -20.06
C GLN A 247 -22.84 32.54 -19.97
N SER A 248 -23.40 31.42 -19.49
CA SER A 248 -22.68 30.15 -19.34
C SER A 248 -21.38 30.25 -18.51
N GLY A 249 -21.35 31.15 -17.52
CA GLY A 249 -20.21 31.37 -16.62
C GLY A 249 -19.07 32.21 -17.21
N SER A 250 -19.30 32.86 -18.34
CA SER A 250 -18.37 33.77 -19.00
C SER A 250 -19.06 35.11 -19.28
N CYS A 251 -18.26 36.17 -19.26
CA CYS A 251 -18.74 37.52 -19.48
C CYS A 251 -18.79 37.82 -20.97
N HIS A 252 -19.96 38.19 -21.48
CA HIS A 252 -20.22 38.46 -22.89
C HIS A 252 -20.90 39.83 -23.07
N CYS A 253 -20.68 40.47 -24.22
CA CYS A 253 -21.51 41.54 -24.74
C CYS A 253 -22.61 40.93 -25.62
N ASN A 254 -23.77 41.57 -25.66
CA ASN A 254 -24.85 41.19 -26.58
C ASN A 254 -24.86 42.06 -27.84
N ASP A 255 -24.43 43.31 -27.70
CA ASP A 255 -24.32 44.28 -28.79
C ASP A 255 -23.18 45.29 -28.52
N ASP A 256 -22.98 46.22 -29.44
CA ASP A 256 -21.92 47.23 -29.34
C ASP A 256 -22.18 48.25 -28.21
N VAL A 257 -23.45 48.46 -27.81
CA VAL A 257 -23.81 49.44 -26.76
C VAL A 257 -23.20 49.02 -25.42
N ASP A 258 -23.17 47.72 -25.17
CA ASP A 258 -22.53 47.10 -24.01
C ASP A 258 -21.03 47.41 -23.87
N CYS A 259 -20.34 47.72 -24.98
CA CYS A 259 -18.90 47.99 -25.00
C CYS A 259 -18.56 49.49 -24.88
N ILE A 260 -19.52 50.38 -25.19
CA ILE A 260 -19.32 51.85 -25.22
C ILE A 260 -19.39 52.49 -23.80
N GLY A 261 -20.13 51.89 -22.87
CA GLY A 261 -20.47 52.51 -21.58
C GLY A 261 -19.35 52.56 -20.52
N ASN A 262 -18.30 51.73 -20.64
CA ASN A 262 -17.37 51.43 -19.54
C ASN A 262 -15.90 51.79 -19.80
N ASN A 263 -15.59 52.68 -20.74
CA ASN A 263 -14.20 53.09 -21.05
C ASN A 263 -13.29 51.87 -21.37
N ARG A 264 -13.85 50.85 -22.04
CA ARG A 264 -13.18 49.59 -22.39
C ARG A 264 -12.56 49.66 -23.78
N ARG A 265 -11.59 48.79 -24.03
CA ARG A 265 -10.60 48.81 -25.13
C ARG A 265 -11.16 48.53 -26.54
N GLY A 266 -12.43 48.83 -26.82
CA GLY A 266 -13.05 48.72 -28.15
C GLY A 266 -14.58 48.84 -28.11
N PRO A 267 -15.24 49.47 -29.10
CA PRO A 267 -16.68 49.73 -29.09
C PRO A 267 -17.53 48.58 -29.64
N HIS A 268 -16.93 47.54 -30.22
CA HIS A 268 -17.68 46.48 -30.90
C HIS A 268 -17.72 45.17 -30.11
N CYS A 269 -18.89 44.54 -30.14
CA CYS A 269 -19.06 43.18 -29.66
C CYS A 269 -18.72 42.17 -30.75
N MET A 270 -17.65 41.38 -30.56
CA MET A 270 -17.11 40.52 -31.60
C MET A 270 -16.92 39.06 -31.16
N GLY A 271 -17.00 38.16 -32.14
CA GLY A 271 -16.77 36.72 -32.00
C GLY A 271 -17.98 35.95 -31.44
N ALA A 272 -17.93 34.62 -31.54
CA ALA A 272 -18.99 33.74 -31.03
C ALA A 272 -19.10 33.72 -29.49
N LEU A 273 -18.08 34.26 -28.81
CA LEU A 273 -18.01 34.41 -27.36
C LEU A 273 -18.40 35.82 -26.88
N GLY A 274 -18.76 36.76 -27.78
CA GLY A 274 -19.21 38.10 -27.40
C GLY A 274 -18.20 38.88 -26.55
N ASN A 275 -16.98 39.10 -27.04
CA ASN A 275 -15.99 39.92 -26.34
C ASN A 275 -15.99 41.36 -26.89
N CYS A 276 -15.70 42.35 -26.05
CA CYS A 276 -15.52 43.72 -26.53
C CYS A 276 -14.14 43.87 -27.18
N ALA A 277 -14.14 44.38 -28.41
CA ALA A 277 -12.96 44.48 -29.25
C ALA A 277 -13.05 45.71 -30.15
N CYS A 278 -11.89 46.20 -30.59
CA CYS A 278 -11.83 47.22 -31.64
C CYS A 278 -11.68 46.54 -33.01
N GLN A 279 -12.31 47.11 -34.04
CA GLN A 279 -12.23 46.65 -35.43
C GLN A 279 -11.13 47.38 -36.20
N ASP A 280 -10.90 48.64 -35.90
CA ASP A 280 -9.84 49.46 -36.48
C ASP A 280 -9.32 50.54 -35.52
N ASP A 281 -8.16 51.10 -35.85
CA ASP A 281 -7.45 52.07 -35.00
C ASP A 281 -8.26 53.35 -34.74
N ALA A 282 -9.27 53.66 -35.56
CA ALA A 282 -10.07 54.87 -35.39
C ALA A 282 -11.05 54.77 -34.20
N GLU A 283 -11.30 53.56 -33.72
CA GLU A 283 -12.24 53.26 -32.65
C GLU A 283 -11.63 53.32 -31.24
N CYS A 284 -10.30 53.36 -31.15
CA CYS A 284 -9.57 53.48 -29.90
C CYS A 284 -9.56 54.94 -29.40
N ILE A 285 -10.71 55.38 -28.88
CA ILE A 285 -10.93 56.76 -28.40
C ILE A 285 -11.03 56.80 -26.87
N GLY A 286 -9.90 56.90 -26.19
CA GLY A 286 -9.84 57.05 -24.72
C GLY A 286 -8.53 57.69 -24.23
N ASN A 287 -8.65 58.81 -23.50
CA ASN A 287 -7.69 59.64 -22.72
C ASN A 287 -6.18 59.78 -23.04
N VAL A 288 -5.64 59.17 -24.10
CA VAL A 288 -4.32 59.47 -24.68
C VAL A 288 -4.43 59.21 -26.18
N ARG A 289 -4.26 60.26 -26.99
CA ARG A 289 -4.34 60.15 -28.45
C ARG A 289 -3.15 59.34 -28.96
N GLY A 290 -3.42 58.18 -29.54
CA GLY A 290 -2.44 57.26 -30.13
C GLY A 290 -2.54 55.86 -29.56
N GLU A 291 -3.69 55.20 -29.72
CA GLU A 291 -3.81 53.75 -29.44
C GLU A 291 -4.24 53.09 -30.75
N ASP A 292 -3.48 52.08 -31.17
CA ASP A 292 -3.79 51.22 -32.31
C ASP A 292 -4.53 49.96 -31.82
N CYS A 293 -5.24 49.31 -32.73
CA CYS A 293 -5.81 47.99 -32.51
C CYS A 293 -4.73 46.92 -32.56
N ILE A 294 -3.98 46.78 -31.46
CA ILE A 294 -2.85 45.85 -31.35
C ILE A 294 -3.26 44.38 -31.36
N SER A 295 -4.55 44.08 -31.13
CA SER A 295 -5.16 42.76 -31.31
C SER A 295 -6.67 42.92 -31.54
N THR A 296 -7.35 41.89 -32.04
CA THR A 296 -8.83 41.83 -32.21
C THR A 296 -9.60 41.87 -30.88
N SER A 297 -9.01 42.40 -29.81
CA SER A 297 -9.53 42.37 -28.44
C SER A 297 -9.02 43.53 -27.56
N ALA A 298 -8.14 44.41 -28.06
CA ALA A 298 -7.63 45.51 -27.24
C ALA A 298 -7.01 46.68 -28.04
N CYS A 299 -7.38 47.90 -27.66
CA CYS A 299 -6.60 49.11 -27.86
C CYS A 299 -5.33 49.15 -26.99
N GLY A 300 -4.23 49.62 -27.58
CA GLY A 300 -2.96 49.88 -26.92
C GLY A 300 -1.95 50.53 -27.86
N CYS A 301 -0.72 50.75 -27.42
CA CYS A 301 0.36 51.16 -28.33
C CYS A 301 1.03 49.92 -28.96
N ASP A 302 1.49 50.03 -30.20
CA ASP A 302 2.29 49.01 -30.89
C ASP A 302 3.76 49.47 -31.07
N ALA A 303 3.96 50.79 -31.05
CA ALA A 303 5.24 51.44 -31.24
C ALA A 303 5.39 52.66 -30.32
N ALA A 304 6.63 53.10 -30.16
CA ALA A 304 6.93 54.30 -29.36
C ALA A 304 6.34 55.59 -29.98
N ILE A 305 5.97 55.56 -31.28
CA ILE A 305 5.37 56.71 -31.96
C ILE A 305 3.94 56.99 -31.47
N ASP A 306 3.25 55.98 -30.95
CA ASP A 306 1.87 56.11 -30.46
C ASP A 306 1.86 56.82 -29.10
N CYS A 307 2.96 56.75 -28.37
CA CYS A 307 3.15 57.33 -27.04
C CYS A 307 3.64 58.80 -27.04
N VAL A 308 3.80 59.44 -28.20
CA VAL A 308 4.46 60.75 -28.35
C VAL A 308 3.74 61.93 -27.68
N ASN A 309 2.45 61.79 -27.38
CA ASN A 309 1.64 62.83 -26.74
C ASN A 309 1.54 62.69 -25.22
N VAL A 310 2.15 61.66 -24.64
CA VAL A 310 2.14 61.43 -23.20
C VAL A 310 3.34 62.12 -22.55
N PRO A 311 3.16 62.89 -21.45
CA PRO A 311 4.24 63.60 -20.80
C PRO A 311 5.35 62.65 -20.31
N GLY A 312 6.63 62.97 -20.59
CA GLY A 312 7.77 62.22 -20.06
C GLY A 312 8.48 61.26 -21.01
N LYS A 313 8.25 61.38 -22.34
CA LYS A 313 8.81 60.49 -23.38
C LYS A 313 8.62 59.00 -23.08
N PRO A 314 7.39 58.49 -23.05
CA PRO A 314 7.17 57.09 -22.80
C PRO A 314 7.50 56.25 -24.04
N VAL A 315 7.94 55.01 -23.79
CA VAL A 315 7.99 53.95 -24.80
C VAL A 315 6.76 53.08 -24.63
N CYS A 316 6.36 52.40 -25.70
CA CYS A 316 5.34 51.37 -25.57
C CYS A 316 5.91 50.17 -24.77
N GLY A 317 5.31 49.88 -23.62
CA GLY A 317 5.68 48.74 -22.79
C GLY A 317 5.18 47.42 -23.37
N SER A 318 5.71 46.30 -22.88
CA SER A 318 5.32 44.95 -23.32
C SER A 318 3.85 44.59 -23.06
N THR A 319 3.13 45.41 -22.29
CA THR A 319 1.69 45.29 -22.02
C THR A 319 0.83 46.15 -22.95
N GLY A 320 1.42 46.79 -23.97
CA GLY A 320 0.71 47.70 -24.88
C GLY A 320 0.33 49.03 -24.21
N VAL A 321 1.00 49.41 -23.12
CA VAL A 321 0.75 50.64 -22.36
C VAL A 321 1.98 51.56 -22.44
N CYS A 322 1.76 52.85 -22.67
CA CYS A 322 2.82 53.85 -22.65
C CYS A 322 3.40 54.02 -21.24
N VAL A 323 4.68 53.67 -21.07
CA VAL A 323 5.39 53.75 -19.78
C VAL A 323 6.57 54.72 -19.87
N PRO A 324 6.85 55.54 -18.83
CA PRO A 324 7.97 56.47 -18.85
C PRO A 324 9.29 55.71 -18.99
N VAL A 325 10.21 56.23 -19.82
CA VAL A 325 11.56 55.68 -19.97
C VAL A 325 12.30 55.81 -18.64
N GLN A 326 12.54 54.69 -17.96
CA GLN A 326 13.45 54.64 -16.81
C GLN A 326 14.87 54.89 -17.34
N ILE A 327 15.51 55.97 -16.90
CA ILE A 327 16.89 56.35 -17.28
C ILE A 327 17.86 55.78 -16.26
#